data_AF-A0ABD1K297-F1
#
_entry.id   AF-A0ABD1K297-F1
#
_cell.length_a   1.000
_cell.length_b   1.000
_cell.length_c   1.000
_cell.angle_alpha   90.00
_cell.angle_beta   90.00
_cell.angle_gamma   90.00
#
_symmetry.space_group_name_H-M   'P 1'
#
loop_
_entity.id
_entity.type
_entity.pdbx_description
1 polymer ?
#
loop_
_entity_poly.entity_id
_entity_poly.type
_entity_poly.pdbx_seq_one_letter_code
_entity_poly.pdbx_strand_id
1 'polypeptide(L)'
;MQTDGAEIDCPKTDLSDSSDSTFHVLVCVTGSVAALKLSLLVCQLLQIPGVEVRVVTTEHATHFFDIAEIPVRVYTDKDEWEMWTKRSDPVLHIELRRWAHLLLIAPLDANTLGKIASGVCDNLLTCVVRAWDLRRPLLFCPAMNTAMWNHPITARQISTLTDFGYVEIPCIAKKLVCGDEGKGAMAEVSTIVETVKQYIPSTSPKS
;
A
#
# COMPACT_ATOMS: atom_id res chain seq x y z
N MET A 1 15.73 -13.21 -52.71
CA MET A 1 16.04 -12.84 -51.32
C MET A 1 14.73 -12.49 -50.64
N GLN A 2 14.15 -13.47 -49.97
CA GLN A 2 13.01 -13.31 -49.07
C GLN A 2 13.49 -12.62 -47.80
N THR A 3 12.76 -11.61 -47.34
CA THR A 3 12.91 -11.05 -45.99
C THR A 3 11.63 -11.35 -45.25
N ASP A 4 11.72 -12.28 -44.30
CA ASP A 4 10.66 -12.69 -43.39
C ASP A 4 10.25 -11.52 -42.49
N GLY A 5 8.97 -11.21 -42.48
CA GLY A 5 8.35 -10.33 -41.49
C GLY A 5 8.12 -11.12 -40.21
N ALA A 6 8.94 -10.87 -39.19
CA ALA A 6 8.71 -11.41 -37.85
C ALA A 6 7.52 -10.71 -37.20
N GLU A 7 6.40 -11.43 -37.07
CA GLU A 7 5.28 -11.06 -36.20
C GLU A 7 5.76 -11.01 -34.74
N ILE A 8 5.54 -9.88 -34.07
CA ILE A 8 5.78 -9.74 -32.64
C ILE A 8 4.54 -10.28 -31.92
N ASP A 9 4.60 -11.55 -31.51
CA ASP A 9 3.58 -12.20 -30.70
C ASP A 9 3.66 -11.67 -29.26
N CYS A 10 2.65 -10.91 -28.83
CA CYS A 10 2.51 -10.51 -27.43
C CYS A 10 2.09 -11.73 -26.61
N PRO A 11 2.72 -12.02 -25.46
CA PRO A 11 2.33 -13.18 -24.65
C PRO A 11 0.91 -12.98 -24.13
N LYS A 12 0.00 -13.84 -24.58
CA LYS A 12 -1.33 -14.01 -24.01
C LYS A 12 -1.16 -14.45 -22.56
N THR A 13 -1.64 -13.63 -21.63
CA THR A 13 -1.80 -14.01 -20.24
C THR A 13 -2.80 -15.15 -20.16
N ASP A 14 -2.32 -16.37 -20.04
CA ASP A 14 -3.10 -17.53 -19.63
C ASP A 14 -3.54 -17.31 -18.18
N LEU A 15 -4.78 -16.83 -18.03
CA LEU A 15 -5.52 -16.86 -16.77
C LEU A 15 -6.52 -18.01 -16.87
N SER A 16 -6.08 -19.20 -16.46
CA SER A 16 -6.95 -20.31 -16.09
C SER A 16 -6.59 -20.76 -14.67
N ASP A 17 -7.39 -20.44 -13.66
CA ASP A 17 -8.45 -21.34 -13.21
C ASP A 17 -9.15 -20.85 -11.92
N SER A 18 -10.45 -21.17 -11.86
CA SER A 18 -11.34 -21.24 -10.71
C SER A 18 -12.02 -19.96 -10.14
N SER A 19 -13.29 -20.18 -9.82
CA SER A 19 -14.40 -19.33 -9.37
C SER A 19 -14.13 -18.34 -8.23
N ASP A 20 -14.72 -17.14 -8.37
CA ASP A 20 -14.59 -15.92 -7.54
C ASP A 20 -13.17 -15.36 -7.50
N SER A 21 -12.86 -14.44 -8.43
CA SER A 21 -11.54 -13.80 -8.49
C SER A 21 -11.35 -12.87 -7.29
N THR A 22 -10.77 -13.39 -6.21
CA THR A 22 -10.41 -12.61 -5.04
C THR A 22 -9.45 -11.49 -5.40
N PHE A 23 -9.80 -10.26 -5.01
CA PHE A 23 -8.98 -9.07 -5.16
C PHE A 23 -8.10 -8.88 -3.91
N HIS A 24 -6.79 -9.10 -4.06
CA HIS A 24 -5.82 -8.98 -2.98
C HIS A 24 -5.35 -7.53 -2.75
N VAL A 25 -5.56 -7.01 -1.55
CA VAL A 25 -5.09 -5.69 -1.10
C VAL A 25 -4.00 -5.88 -0.05
N LEU A 26 -2.80 -5.35 -0.33
CA LEU A 26 -1.72 -5.29 0.65
C LEU A 26 -1.73 -3.92 1.33
N VAL A 27 -2.01 -3.91 2.63
CA VAL A 27 -2.05 -2.68 3.43
C VAL A 27 -0.72 -2.52 4.16
N CYS A 28 -0.02 -1.44 3.86
CA CYS A 28 1.24 -1.05 4.45
C CYS A 28 1.01 0.07 5.48
N VAL A 29 1.58 -0.09 6.67
CA VAL A 29 1.31 0.78 7.83
C VAL A 29 2.63 1.28 8.40
N THR A 30 2.76 2.59 8.54
CA THR A 30 3.99 3.23 9.04
C THR A 30 3.76 3.98 10.37
N GLY A 31 4.84 4.50 10.97
CA GLY A 31 4.87 5.10 12.30
C GLY A 31 4.19 6.48 12.38
N SER A 32 2.86 6.49 12.39
CA SER A 32 2.04 7.68 12.64
C SER A 32 0.93 7.36 13.63
N VAL A 33 0.49 8.33 14.42
CA VAL A 33 -0.65 8.19 15.37
C VAL A 33 -1.91 7.71 14.64
N ALA A 34 -2.05 8.03 13.34
CA ALA A 34 -3.16 7.54 12.53
C ALA A 34 -3.22 6.01 12.38
N ALA A 35 -2.15 5.27 12.69
CA ALA A 35 -2.12 3.81 12.68
C ALA A 35 -3.08 3.19 13.71
N LEU A 36 -3.52 3.95 14.73
CA LEU A 36 -4.65 3.56 15.61
C LEU A 36 -5.93 3.21 14.83
N LYS A 37 -6.08 3.75 13.61
CA LYS A 37 -7.23 3.47 12.74
C LYS A 37 -7.08 2.20 11.91
N LEU A 38 -5.96 1.47 12.02
CA LEU A 38 -5.67 0.30 11.18
C LEU A 38 -6.73 -0.78 11.31
N SER A 39 -7.11 -1.15 12.54
CA SER A 39 -8.13 -2.18 12.77
C SER A 39 -9.46 -1.82 12.09
N LEU A 40 -9.88 -0.56 12.20
CA LEU A 40 -11.08 -0.05 11.51
C LEU A 40 -10.95 -0.12 9.99
N LEU A 41 -9.80 0.28 9.44
CA LEU A 41 -9.54 0.23 8.00
C LEU A 41 -9.60 -1.20 7.46
N VAL A 42 -8.90 -2.14 8.09
CA VAL A 42 -8.90 -3.55 7.71
C VAL A 42 -10.32 -4.13 7.79
N CYS A 43 -11.04 -3.87 8.89
CA CYS A 43 -12.42 -4.32 9.04
C CYS A 43 -13.34 -3.83 7.90
N GLN A 44 -13.21 -2.56 7.49
CA GLN A 44 -14.03 -2.03 6.40
C GLN A 44 -13.62 -2.55 5.02
N LEU A 45 -12.33 -2.82 4.78
CA LEU A 45 -11.88 -3.44 3.53
C LEU A 45 -12.40 -4.89 3.41
N LEU A 46 -12.39 -5.65 4.50
CA LEU A 46 -12.92 -7.02 4.54
C LEU A 46 -14.45 -7.10 4.34
N GLN A 47 -15.17 -6.00 4.49
CA GLN A 47 -16.60 -5.94 4.17
C GLN A 47 -16.87 -5.88 2.66
N ILE A 48 -15.85 -5.62 1.85
CA ILE A 48 -15.99 -5.61 0.39
C ILE A 48 -15.98 -7.07 -0.10
N PRO A 49 -17.04 -7.54 -0.81
CA PRO A 49 -17.08 -8.90 -1.31
C PRO A 49 -15.92 -9.21 -2.23
N GLY A 50 -15.31 -10.38 -2.05
CA GLY A 50 -14.18 -10.84 -2.86
C GLY A 50 -12.87 -10.11 -2.57
N VAL A 51 -12.72 -9.36 -1.47
CA VAL A 51 -11.44 -8.74 -1.08
C VAL A 51 -10.74 -9.58 -0.01
N GLU A 52 -9.46 -9.89 -0.24
CA GLU A 52 -8.56 -10.42 0.80
C GLU A 52 -7.52 -9.36 1.16
N VAL A 53 -7.24 -9.23 2.46
CA VAL A 53 -6.30 -8.23 2.98
C VAL A 53 -5.15 -8.92 3.68
N ARG A 54 -3.93 -8.46 3.40
CA ARG A 54 -2.73 -8.72 4.21
C ARG A 54 -2.13 -7.40 4.64
N VAL A 55 -1.45 -7.39 5.79
CA VAL A 55 -0.85 -6.18 6.35
C VAL A 55 0.67 -6.32 6.41
N VAL A 56 1.40 -5.28 6.03
CA VAL A 56 2.82 -5.11 6.34
C VAL A 56 2.97 -3.90 7.25
N THR A 57 3.70 -4.05 8.34
CA THR A 57 3.90 -2.96 9.31
C THR A 57 5.38 -2.70 9.53
N THR A 58 5.75 -1.41 9.62
CA THR A 58 7.08 -1.02 10.13
C THR A 58 7.15 -1.27 11.64
N GLU A 59 8.35 -1.44 12.19
CA GLU A 59 8.56 -1.51 13.65
C GLU A 59 7.95 -0.30 14.37
N HIS A 60 8.14 0.92 13.85
CA HIS A 60 7.61 2.13 14.49
C HIS A 60 6.07 2.21 14.53
N ALA A 61 5.38 1.58 13.58
CA ALA A 61 3.92 1.56 13.57
C ALA A 61 3.35 0.71 14.72
N THR A 62 4.08 -0.31 15.16
CA THR A 62 3.65 -1.21 16.26
C THR A 62 3.58 -0.53 17.63
N HIS A 63 4.10 0.70 17.76
CA HIS A 63 3.87 1.52 18.95
C HIS A 63 2.44 2.06 19.07
N PHE A 64 1.66 2.03 17.98
CA PHE A 64 0.33 2.64 17.92
C PHE A 64 -0.83 1.64 17.89
N PHE A 65 -0.56 0.35 17.72
CA PHE A 65 -1.59 -0.70 17.71
C PHE A 65 -0.96 -2.04 18.10
N ASP A 66 -1.77 -2.95 18.62
CA ASP A 66 -1.34 -4.33 18.85
C ASP A 66 -1.60 -5.19 17.60
N ILE A 67 -0.58 -5.89 17.13
CA ILE A 67 -0.68 -6.83 16.00
C ILE A 67 -1.76 -7.89 16.27
N ALA A 68 -1.93 -8.33 17.52
CA ALA A 68 -2.91 -9.36 17.89
C ALA A 68 -4.37 -8.90 17.70
N GLU A 69 -4.62 -7.59 17.62
CA GLU A 69 -5.96 -7.01 17.43
C GLU A 69 -6.35 -6.87 15.94
N ILE A 70 -5.43 -7.17 15.02
CA ILE A 70 -5.67 -7.05 13.58
C ILE A 70 -6.19 -8.39 13.03
N PRO A 71 -7.39 -8.43 12.41
CA PRO A 71 -8.07 -9.68 12.07
C PRO A 71 -7.53 -10.36 10.79
N VAL A 72 -6.30 -10.06 10.39
CA VAL A 72 -5.64 -10.61 9.18
C VAL A 72 -4.17 -10.89 9.44
N ARG A 73 -3.50 -11.58 8.51
CA ARG A 73 -2.05 -11.80 8.61
C ARG A 73 -1.30 -10.46 8.52
N VAL A 74 -0.55 -10.16 9.58
CA VAL A 74 0.39 -9.03 9.66
C VAL A 74 1.81 -9.56 9.49
N TYR A 75 2.59 -8.90 8.64
CA TYR A 75 4.00 -9.17 8.40
C TYR A 75 4.84 -7.99 8.92
N THR A 76 5.99 -8.32 9.49
CA THR A 76 6.99 -7.42 10.06
C THR A 76 8.34 -7.65 9.38
N ASP A 77 9.32 -6.80 9.67
CA ASP A 77 10.69 -6.98 9.17
C ASP A 77 11.33 -8.29 9.62
N LYS A 78 10.89 -8.87 10.75
CA LYS A 78 11.36 -10.18 11.23
C LYS A 78 10.93 -11.32 10.31
N ASP A 79 9.71 -11.27 9.80
CA ASP A 79 9.16 -12.31 8.91
C ASP A 79 10.00 -12.47 7.64
N GLU A 80 10.63 -11.38 7.15
CA GLU A 80 11.48 -11.42 5.97
C GLU A 80 12.68 -12.35 6.13
N TRP A 81 13.32 -12.29 7.29
CA TRP A 81 14.51 -13.08 7.60
C TRP A 81 14.18 -14.47 8.14
N GLU A 82 13.05 -14.62 8.85
CA GLU A 82 12.58 -15.92 9.31
C GLU A 82 12.17 -16.84 8.14
N MET A 83 11.69 -16.26 7.03
CA MET A 83 11.34 -17.02 5.82
C MET A 83 12.55 -17.35 4.93
N TRP A 84 13.65 -16.60 5.02
CA TRP A 84 14.83 -16.78 4.16
C TRP A 84 15.97 -17.45 4.92
N THR A 85 15.95 -18.78 5.00
CA THR A 85 16.96 -19.58 5.73
C THR A 85 18.00 -20.22 4.81
N LYS A 86 17.64 -20.47 3.55
CA LYS A 86 18.51 -21.00 2.50
C LYS A 86 18.28 -20.24 1.20
N ARG A 87 19.27 -20.26 0.30
CA ARG A 87 19.24 -19.51 -0.98
C ARG A 87 18.05 -19.84 -1.88
N SER A 88 17.44 -21.02 -1.73
CA SER A 88 16.26 -21.44 -2.50
C SER A 88 14.93 -20.93 -1.92
N ASP A 89 14.94 -20.34 -0.73
CA ASP A 89 13.71 -19.89 -0.08
C ASP A 89 13.12 -18.66 -0.79
N PRO A 90 11.79 -18.53 -0.78
CA PRO A 90 11.13 -17.37 -1.34
C PRO A 90 11.54 -16.10 -0.59
N VAL A 91 11.67 -15.00 -1.33
CA VAL A 91 11.97 -13.68 -0.76
C VAL A 91 10.64 -12.97 -0.46
N LEU A 92 10.33 -12.76 0.81
CA LEU A 92 9.00 -12.34 1.25
C LEU A 92 8.47 -11.07 0.56
N HIS A 93 9.28 -10.01 0.43
CA HIS A 93 8.83 -8.78 -0.23
C HIS A 93 8.44 -9.00 -1.71
N ILE A 94 9.11 -9.93 -2.40
CA ILE A 94 8.77 -10.30 -3.78
C ILE A 94 7.47 -11.10 -3.83
N GLU A 95 7.25 -12.01 -2.88
CA GLU A 95 6.00 -12.78 -2.79
C GLU A 95 4.81 -11.90 -2.48
N LEU A 96 4.94 -10.96 -1.54
CA LEU A 96 3.90 -9.98 -1.23
C LEU A 96 3.56 -9.10 -2.44
N ARG A 97 4.59 -8.64 -3.16
CA ARG A 97 4.41 -7.88 -4.41
C ARG A 97 3.72 -8.71 -5.51
N ARG A 98 3.97 -10.02 -5.59
CA ARG A 98 3.31 -10.91 -6.55
C ARG A 98 1.85 -11.14 -6.19
N TRP A 99 1.58 -11.39 -4.90
CA TRP A 99 0.27 -11.67 -4.35
C TRP A 99 -0.70 -10.49 -4.50
N ALA A 100 -0.24 -9.26 -4.24
CA ALA A 100 -1.10 -8.08 -4.17
C ALA A 100 -1.51 -7.53 -5.54
N HIS A 101 -2.81 -7.30 -5.76
CA HIS A 101 -3.32 -6.56 -6.93
C HIS A 101 -3.26 -5.04 -6.72
N LEU A 102 -3.35 -4.60 -5.46
CA LEU A 102 -3.25 -3.20 -5.04
C LEU A 102 -2.40 -3.08 -3.78
N LEU A 103 -1.54 -2.06 -3.74
CA LEU A 103 -0.78 -1.67 -2.56
C LEU A 103 -1.39 -0.39 -1.97
N LEU A 104 -1.74 -0.41 -0.69
CA LEU A 104 -2.26 0.74 0.05
C LEU A 104 -1.34 1.08 1.21
N ILE A 105 -0.72 2.25 1.22
CA ILE A 105 0.06 2.74 2.37
C ILE A 105 -0.81 3.70 3.21
N ALA A 106 -1.30 3.26 4.36
CA ALA A 106 -2.22 4.04 5.18
C ALA A 106 -2.09 3.71 6.68
N PRO A 107 -1.49 4.60 7.49
CA PRO A 107 -0.85 5.87 7.12
C PRO A 107 0.52 5.72 6.44
N LEU A 108 0.91 6.75 5.69
CA LEU A 108 2.29 7.04 5.27
C LEU A 108 2.83 8.22 6.10
N ASP A 109 3.79 7.94 6.99
CA ASP A 109 4.54 8.95 7.74
C ASP A 109 5.58 9.66 6.86
N ALA A 110 6.10 10.79 7.35
CA ALA A 110 7.07 11.59 6.60
C ALA A 110 8.42 10.90 6.40
N ASN A 111 8.83 10.00 7.30
CA ASN A 111 10.11 9.31 7.22
C ASN A 111 10.10 8.30 6.07
N THR A 112 9.07 7.47 6.02
CA THR A 112 8.83 6.49 4.97
C THR A 112 8.54 7.18 3.64
N LEU A 113 7.83 8.33 3.65
CA LEU A 113 7.69 9.18 2.46
C LEU A 113 9.06 9.59 1.90
N GLY A 114 9.95 10.08 2.77
CA GLY A 114 11.31 10.45 2.37
C GLY A 114 12.15 9.28 1.88
N LYS A 115 12.02 8.11 2.51
CA LYS A 115 12.68 6.87 2.07
C LYS A 115 12.23 6.46 0.67
N ILE A 116 10.91 6.39 0.44
CA ILE A 116 10.35 6.01 -0.87
C ILE A 116 10.78 7.00 -1.95
N ALA A 117 10.66 8.32 -1.68
CA ALA A 117 11.05 9.36 -2.62
C ALA A 117 12.55 9.32 -2.99
N SER A 118 13.39 8.83 -2.07
CA SER A 118 14.85 8.72 -2.27
C SER A 118 15.30 7.32 -2.70
N GLY A 119 14.39 6.37 -2.88
CA GLY A 119 14.69 5.01 -3.28
C GLY A 119 15.34 4.13 -2.19
N VAL A 120 15.23 4.52 -0.91
CA VAL A 120 15.69 3.71 0.23
C VAL A 120 14.73 2.53 0.43
N CYS A 121 15.29 1.33 0.52
CA CYS A 121 14.59 0.07 0.76
C CYS A 121 15.28 -0.74 1.87
N ASP A 122 15.11 -0.30 3.11
CA ASP A 122 15.83 -0.81 4.28
C ASP A 122 14.95 -1.61 5.26
N ASN A 123 13.67 -1.83 4.90
CA ASN A 123 12.72 -2.63 5.66
C ASN A 123 11.72 -3.31 4.71
N LEU A 124 10.94 -4.28 5.20
CA LEU A 124 10.04 -5.11 4.40
C LEU A 124 9.10 -4.24 3.55
N LEU A 125 8.50 -3.21 4.15
CA LEU A 125 7.57 -2.30 3.48
C LEU A 125 8.24 -1.56 2.32
N THR A 126 9.37 -0.93 2.57
CA THR A 126 10.08 -0.14 1.55
C THR A 126 10.68 -1.04 0.45
N CYS A 127 11.08 -2.27 0.78
CA CYS A 127 11.46 -3.29 -0.20
C CYS A 127 10.29 -3.68 -1.12
N VAL A 128 9.09 -3.91 -0.57
CA VAL A 128 7.87 -4.17 -1.38
C VAL A 128 7.59 -3.00 -2.33
N VAL A 129 7.64 -1.76 -1.82
CA VAL A 129 7.41 -0.56 -2.64
C VAL A 129 8.47 -0.43 -3.74
N ARG A 130 9.75 -0.67 -3.41
CA ARG A 130 10.85 -0.56 -4.38
C ARG A 130 10.74 -1.56 -5.53
N ALA A 131 10.17 -2.74 -5.26
CA ALA A 131 9.93 -3.81 -6.22
C ALA A 131 8.55 -3.78 -6.91
N TRP A 132 7.75 -2.75 -6.62
CA TRP A 132 6.34 -2.68 -7.04
C TRP A 132 6.17 -2.68 -8.57
N ASP A 133 5.09 -3.32 -9.04
CA ASP A 133 4.70 -3.26 -10.46
C ASP A 133 3.99 -1.94 -10.74
N LEU A 134 4.57 -1.05 -11.52
CA LEU A 134 3.93 0.24 -11.84
C LEU A 134 2.64 0.10 -12.68
N ARG A 135 2.34 -1.09 -13.20
CA ARG A 135 1.04 -1.38 -13.84
C ARG A 135 -0.08 -1.66 -12.82
N ARG A 136 0.26 -1.88 -11.54
CA ARG A 136 -0.69 -2.12 -10.45
C ARG A 136 -0.81 -0.86 -9.58
N PRO A 137 -2.02 -0.51 -9.11
CA PRO A 137 -2.21 0.70 -8.31
C PRO A 137 -1.45 0.64 -6.98
N LEU A 138 -0.74 1.73 -6.68
CA LEU A 138 -0.20 2.04 -5.36
C LEU A 138 -0.87 3.32 -4.86
N LEU A 139 -1.68 3.18 -3.82
CA LEU A 139 -2.35 4.28 -3.14
C LEU A 139 -1.58 4.62 -1.86
N PHE A 140 -1.45 5.90 -1.52
CA PHE A 140 -0.82 6.30 -0.26
C PHE A 140 -1.59 7.42 0.43
N CYS A 141 -1.67 7.35 1.77
CA CYS A 141 -2.39 8.29 2.62
C CYS A 141 -1.41 8.97 3.59
N PRO A 142 -0.87 10.15 3.25
CA PRO A 142 0.06 10.82 4.15
C PRO A 142 -0.60 11.15 5.50
N ALA A 143 0.17 11.06 6.58
CA ALA A 143 -0.33 11.37 7.92
C ALA A 143 0.80 11.89 8.83
N MET A 144 0.84 13.20 9.05
CA MET A 144 1.89 13.87 9.80
C MET A 144 1.39 15.18 10.43
N ASN A 145 2.16 15.71 11.37
CA ASN A 145 1.86 17.02 11.96
C ASN A 145 1.84 18.13 10.88
N THR A 146 1.02 19.15 11.08
CA THR A 146 0.90 20.31 10.16
C THR A 146 2.22 20.98 9.82
N ALA A 147 3.14 21.12 10.79
CA ALA A 147 4.45 21.70 10.53
C ALA A 147 5.30 20.85 9.57
N MET A 148 5.20 19.52 9.68
CA MET A 148 5.84 18.59 8.76
C MET A 148 5.17 18.63 7.39
N TRP A 149 3.84 18.70 7.35
CA TRP A 149 3.08 18.83 6.09
C TRP A 149 3.46 20.09 5.32
N ASN A 150 3.58 21.22 6.03
CA ASN A 150 3.95 22.52 5.45
C ASN A 150 5.45 22.64 5.14
N HIS A 151 6.28 21.67 5.55
CA HIS A 151 7.69 21.69 5.23
C HIS A 151 7.88 21.52 3.71
N PRO A 152 8.72 22.33 3.05
CA PRO A 152 8.83 22.34 1.59
C PRO A 152 9.31 21.00 1.00
N ILE A 153 10.02 20.18 1.79
CA ILE A 153 10.43 18.84 1.35
C ILE A 153 9.24 17.91 1.13
N THR A 154 8.18 18.04 1.94
CA THR A 154 7.02 17.15 1.90
C THR A 154 6.32 17.30 0.56
N ALA A 155 6.03 18.53 0.13
CA ALA A 155 5.42 18.79 -1.17
C ALA A 155 6.25 18.21 -2.33
N ARG A 156 7.60 18.32 -2.25
CA ARG A 156 8.50 17.74 -3.27
C ARG A 156 8.43 16.21 -3.28
N GLN A 157 8.45 15.58 -2.12
CA GLN A 157 8.39 14.12 -2.00
C GLN A 157 7.02 13.57 -2.46
N ILE A 158 5.92 14.23 -2.11
CA ILE A 158 4.59 13.91 -2.62
C ILE A 158 4.58 13.98 -4.16
N SER A 159 5.09 15.07 -4.74
CA SER A 159 5.22 15.22 -6.19
C SER A 159 6.04 14.08 -6.81
N THR A 160 7.16 13.70 -6.19
CA THR A 160 8.00 12.59 -6.68
C THR A 160 7.22 11.26 -6.72
N LEU A 161 6.45 10.95 -5.67
CA LEU A 161 5.63 9.74 -5.64
C LEU A 161 4.53 9.80 -6.70
N THR A 162 3.87 10.94 -6.88
CA THR A 162 2.84 11.09 -7.93
C THR A 162 3.43 10.99 -9.34
N ASP A 163 4.66 11.49 -9.55
CA ASP A 163 5.38 11.37 -10.82
C ASP A 163 5.75 9.92 -11.16
N PHE A 164 5.88 9.04 -10.15
CA PHE A 164 6.02 7.59 -10.36
C PHE A 164 4.71 6.91 -10.78
N GLY A 165 3.58 7.62 -10.76
CA GLY A 165 2.24 7.09 -11.03
C GLY A 165 1.52 6.58 -9.78
N TYR A 166 2.03 6.85 -8.58
CA TYR A 166 1.33 6.52 -7.34
C TYR A 166 0.20 7.53 -7.09
N VAL A 167 -0.86 7.07 -6.41
CA VAL A 167 -2.08 7.86 -6.22
C VAL A 167 -2.14 8.34 -4.78
N GLU A 168 -2.08 9.66 -4.61
CA GLU A 168 -2.29 10.30 -3.31
C GLU A 168 -3.77 10.24 -2.91
N ILE A 169 -4.05 9.75 -1.70
CA ILE A 169 -5.29 10.04 -0.99
C ILE A 169 -4.99 11.17 0.00
N PRO A 170 -5.44 12.40 -0.27
CA PRO A 170 -4.89 13.59 0.36
C PRO A 170 -5.26 13.70 1.85
N CYS A 171 -4.35 14.30 2.62
CA CYS A 171 -4.62 14.66 4.01
C CYS A 171 -5.84 15.58 4.14
N ILE A 172 -6.54 15.45 5.26
CA ILE A 172 -7.60 16.37 5.69
C ILE A 172 -7.07 17.40 6.69
N ALA A 173 -7.79 18.51 6.81
CA ALA A 173 -7.61 19.45 7.91
C ALA A 173 -8.38 18.96 9.15
N LYS A 174 -7.78 19.07 10.33
CA LYS A 174 -8.49 18.88 11.61
C LYS A 174 -8.21 20.07 12.52
N LYS A 175 -9.20 20.41 13.36
CA LYS A 175 -9.02 21.37 14.45
C LYS A 175 -8.06 20.79 15.47
N LEU A 176 -6.97 21.51 15.73
CA LEU A 176 -6.04 21.23 16.81
C LEU A 176 -6.65 21.72 18.13
N VAL A 177 -6.17 21.16 19.24
CA VAL A 177 -6.64 21.51 20.60
C VAL A 177 -6.46 23.00 20.91
N CYS A 178 -5.53 23.68 20.25
CA CYS A 178 -5.28 25.12 20.38
C CYS A 178 -6.26 26.03 19.62
N GLY A 179 -7.19 25.47 18.82
CA GLY A 179 -8.14 26.23 18.00
C GLY A 179 -7.71 26.47 16.55
N ASP A 180 -6.44 26.22 16.22
CA ASP A 180 -5.93 26.31 14.85
C ASP A 180 -6.37 25.11 14.00
N GLU A 181 -6.74 25.35 12.73
CA GLU A 181 -6.97 24.29 11.75
C GLU A 181 -5.66 23.96 11.02
N GLY A 182 -5.28 22.69 11.04
CA GLY A 182 -4.05 22.21 10.42
C GLY A 182 -4.28 21.06 9.46
N LYS A 183 -3.73 21.15 8.25
CA LYS A 183 -3.69 20.05 7.28
C LYS A 183 -2.56 19.08 7.61
N GLY A 184 -2.81 17.78 7.45
CA GLY A 184 -1.80 16.73 7.69
C GLY A 184 -2.36 15.47 8.32
N ALA A 185 -3.61 15.50 8.80
CA ALA A 185 -4.29 14.31 9.28
C ALA A 185 -4.60 13.36 8.12
N MET A 186 -4.41 12.05 8.35
CA MET A 186 -4.79 11.01 7.40
C MET A 186 -6.25 11.18 6.98
N ALA A 187 -6.53 10.91 5.70
CA ALA A 187 -7.90 10.81 5.19
C ALA A 187 -8.78 9.91 6.08
N GLU A 188 -10.09 10.17 6.08
CA GLU A 188 -11.00 9.30 6.82
C GLU A 188 -11.06 7.91 6.20
N VAL A 189 -11.23 6.89 7.04
CA VAL A 189 -11.18 5.48 6.62
C VAL A 189 -12.19 5.21 5.50
N SER A 190 -13.39 5.79 5.58
CA SER A 190 -14.41 5.67 4.54
C SER A 190 -13.94 6.21 3.19
N THR A 191 -13.20 7.31 3.16
CA THR A 191 -12.61 7.87 1.93
C THR A 191 -11.57 6.93 1.34
N ILE A 192 -10.72 6.34 2.19
CA ILE A 192 -9.69 5.38 1.78
C ILE A 192 -10.35 4.13 1.17
N VAL A 193 -11.32 3.55 1.86
CA VAL A 193 -12.06 2.35 1.43
C VAL A 193 -12.80 2.61 0.11
N GLU A 194 -13.46 3.75 -0.03
CA GLU A 194 -14.17 4.10 -1.26
C GLU A 194 -13.22 4.29 -2.44
N THR A 195 -12.03 4.86 -2.19
CA THR A 195 -10.99 4.97 -3.23
C THR A 195 -10.49 3.59 -3.65
N VAL A 196 -10.26 2.67 -2.70
CA VAL A 196 -9.85 1.29 -3.01
C VAL A 196 -10.89 0.58 -3.88
N LYS A 197 -12.19 0.74 -3.61
CA LYS A 197 -13.26 0.13 -4.40
C LYS A 197 -13.23 0.48 -5.88
N GLN A 198 -12.75 1.68 -6.23
CA GLN A 198 -12.65 2.11 -7.64
C GLN A 198 -11.68 1.25 -8.47
N TYR A 199 -10.78 0.52 -7.81
CA TYR A 199 -9.81 -0.37 -8.46
C TYR A 199 -10.25 -1.84 -8.47
N ILE A 200 -11.34 -2.16 -7.79
CA ILE A 200 -11.86 -3.52 -7.74
C ILE A 200 -12.72 -3.74 -9.00
N PRO A 201 -12.41 -4.75 -9.83
CA PRO A 201 -13.23 -5.07 -10.99
C PRO A 201 -14.68 -5.32 -10.58
N SER A 202 -15.64 -4.67 -11.26
CA SER A 202 -17.05 -4.96 -11.05
C SER A 202 -17.34 -6.39 -11.48
N THR A 203 -17.78 -7.23 -10.55
CA THR A 203 -18.34 -8.55 -10.88
C THR A 203 -19.67 -8.34 -11.57
N SER A 204 -19.66 -8.25 -12.90
CA SER A 204 -20.90 -8.36 -13.66
C SER A 204 -21.45 -9.77 -13.44
N PRO A 205 -22.70 -9.94 -12.97
CA PRO A 205 -23.29 -11.26 -12.92
C PRO A 205 -23.34 -11.79 -14.35
N LYS A 206 -22.73 -12.94 -14.60
CA LYS A 206 -22.90 -13.67 -15.87
C LYS A 206 -24.40 -13.98 -15.99
N SER A 207 -25.07 -13.31 -16.93
CA SER A 207 -26.45 -13.59 -17.33
C SER A 207 -26.58 -14.98 -17.93
#